data_AF-A0A352KRP5-F1
#
_entry.id   AF-A0A352KRP5-F1
#
_cell.length_a   1.000
_cell.length_b   1.000
_cell.length_c   1.000
_cell.angle_alpha   90.00
_cell.angle_beta   90.00
_cell.angle_gamma   90.00
#
_symmetry.space_group_name_H-M   'P 1'
#
loop_
_entity.id
_entity.type
_entity.pdbx_description
1 polymer ?
#
loop_
_entity_poly.entity_id
_entity_poly.type
_entity_poly.pdbx_seq_one_letter_code
_entity_poly.pdbx_strand_id
1 'polypeptide(L)'
;KKLNGELANLPTKQIESFVIGELQSISWEQDINLIGIVPSQGQDISIFSEHLFQIKLTGNFFEIANWLASVRNHLGFIVVKQFAMQPIRHASNGWNLQVDLVMSSYRYRSKA
;
A
#
# COMPACT_ATOMS: atom_id res chain seq x y z
N LYS A 1 15.22 -7.72 16.55
CA LYS A 1 13.92 -6.98 16.47
C LYS A 1 13.01 -7.77 15.53
N LYS A 2 11.90 -8.34 16.02
CA LYS A 2 10.94 -9.09 15.19
C LYS A 2 10.14 -8.07 14.37
N LEU A 3 9.97 -8.32 13.07
CA LEU A 3 9.00 -7.59 12.24
C LEU A 3 7.61 -8.02 12.74
N ASN A 4 7.04 -7.21 13.63
CA ASN A 4 5.72 -7.45 14.18
C ASN A 4 4.69 -6.80 13.25
N GLY A 5 3.76 -7.59 12.74
CA GLY A 5 2.64 -7.16 11.92
C GLY A 5 1.85 -8.39 11.47
N GLU A 6 0.55 -8.25 11.23
CA GLU A 6 -0.33 -9.36 10.81
C GLU A 6 0.19 -10.05 9.54
N LEU A 7 0.87 -9.30 8.67
CA LEU A 7 1.56 -9.79 7.48
C LEU A 7 2.67 -10.84 7.75
N ALA A 8 3.31 -10.81 8.92
CA ALA A 8 4.37 -11.77 9.27
C ALA A 8 3.84 -13.20 9.41
N ASN A 9 2.55 -13.37 9.72
CA ASN A 9 1.94 -14.67 9.99
C ASN A 9 1.16 -15.24 8.79
N LEU A 10 0.92 -14.46 7.73
CA LEU A 10 0.11 -14.90 6.58
C LEU A 10 0.90 -15.77 5.59
N PRO A 11 0.34 -16.90 5.10
CA PRO A 11 0.97 -17.71 4.06
C PRO A 11 1.36 -16.87 2.83
N THR A 12 2.53 -17.14 2.22
CA THR A 12 3.08 -16.33 1.10
C THR A 12 2.08 -16.14 -0.04
N LYS A 13 1.30 -17.18 -0.37
CA LYS A 13 0.28 -17.13 -1.42
C LYS A 13 -0.94 -16.24 -1.10
N GLN A 14 -1.08 -15.82 0.16
CA GLN A 14 -2.22 -15.04 0.65
C GLN A 14 -1.87 -13.59 0.96
N ILE A 15 -0.57 -13.23 1.00
CA ILE A 15 -0.12 -11.86 1.32
C ILE A 15 -0.63 -10.87 0.28
N GLU A 16 -0.50 -11.20 -1.00
CA GLU A 16 -0.94 -10.31 -2.08
C GLU A 16 -2.44 -10.05 -1.98
N SER A 17 -3.26 -11.10 -1.87
CA SER A 17 -4.71 -10.99 -1.73
C SER A 17 -5.13 -10.25 -0.46
N PHE A 18 -4.47 -10.50 0.66
CA PHE A 18 -4.73 -9.81 1.91
C PHE A 18 -4.41 -8.32 1.81
N VAL A 19 -3.21 -7.96 1.32
CA VAL A 19 -2.81 -6.55 1.18
C VAL A 19 -3.75 -5.82 0.21
N ILE A 20 -4.11 -6.44 -0.91
CA ILE A 20 -5.06 -5.86 -1.86
C ILE A 20 -6.42 -5.64 -1.18
N GLY A 21 -6.94 -6.62 -0.45
CA GLY A 21 -8.21 -6.53 0.26
C GLY A 21 -8.23 -5.42 1.31
N GLU A 22 -7.18 -5.32 2.12
CA GLU A 22 -7.05 -4.24 3.11
C GLU A 22 -6.95 -2.87 2.44
N LEU A 23 -6.15 -2.73 1.38
CA LEU A 23 -6.05 -1.47 0.64
C LEU A 23 -7.39 -1.07 0.02
N GLN A 24 -8.20 -2.02 -0.44
CA GLN A 24 -9.56 -1.75 -0.91
C GLN A 24 -10.48 -1.30 0.23
N SER A 25 -10.47 -2.00 1.37
CA SER A 25 -11.30 -1.64 2.54
C SER A 25 -10.97 -0.23 3.05
N ILE A 26 -9.69 0.05 3.26
CA ILE A 26 -9.22 1.36 3.71
C ILE A 26 -9.61 2.44 2.70
N SER A 27 -9.53 2.14 1.41
CA SER A 27 -9.90 3.12 0.39
C SER A 27 -11.38 3.49 0.44
N TRP A 28 -12.26 2.51 0.66
CA TRP A 28 -13.69 2.74 0.85
C TRP A 28 -14.00 3.51 2.14
N GLU A 29 -13.35 3.16 3.24
CA GLU A 29 -13.55 3.83 4.54
C GLU A 29 -13.12 5.31 4.53
N GLN A 30 -12.13 5.66 3.72
CA GLN A 30 -11.57 7.02 3.64
C GLN A 30 -12.08 7.83 2.44
N ASP A 31 -13.09 7.32 1.72
CA ASP A 31 -13.66 7.93 0.51
C ASP A 31 -12.60 8.33 -0.54
N ILE A 32 -11.53 7.53 -0.65
CA ILE A 32 -10.47 7.75 -1.64
C ILE A 32 -10.77 6.94 -2.90
N ASN A 33 -10.55 7.55 -4.06
CA ASN A 33 -10.70 6.82 -5.31
C ASN A 33 -9.41 6.03 -5.61
N LEU A 34 -9.41 4.75 -5.27
CA LEU A 34 -8.36 3.80 -5.61
C LEU A 34 -8.48 3.38 -7.08
N ILE A 35 -7.61 3.90 -7.93
CA ILE A 35 -7.62 3.64 -9.38
C ILE A 35 -7.11 2.23 -9.69
N GLY A 36 -6.09 1.76 -8.97
CA GLY A 36 -5.55 0.43 -9.20
C GLY A 36 -4.42 0.04 -8.27
N ILE A 37 -4.25 -1.27 -8.13
CA ILE A 37 -3.16 -1.92 -7.41
C ILE A 37 -2.55 -2.97 -8.34
N VAL A 38 -1.23 -2.89 -8.55
CA VAL A 38 -0.47 -3.89 -9.30
C VAL A 38 0.55 -4.53 -8.36
N PRO A 39 0.32 -5.79 -7.90
CA PRO A 39 1.30 -6.52 -7.12
C PRO A 39 2.47 -6.97 -8.00
N SER A 40 3.66 -7.01 -7.43
CA SER A 40 4.85 -7.56 -8.07
C SER A 40 5.83 -8.07 -7.02
N GLN A 41 6.76 -8.92 -7.44
CA GLN A 41 7.83 -9.40 -6.57
C GLN A 41 8.99 -8.39 -6.60
N GLY A 42 9.47 -8.03 -5.41
CA GLY A 42 10.59 -7.12 -5.23
C GLY A 42 11.93 -7.83 -5.20
N GLN A 43 12.94 -7.15 -4.66
CA GLN A 43 14.25 -7.76 -4.51
C GLN A 43 14.28 -8.67 -3.28
N ASP A 44 14.82 -9.85 -3.48
CA ASP A 44 15.20 -10.74 -2.41
C ASP A 44 16.41 -10.20 -1.64
N ILE A 45 16.22 -9.78 -0.39
CA ILE A 45 17.27 -9.19 0.44
C ILE A 45 17.62 -10.17 1.56
N SER A 46 18.70 -10.92 1.36
CA SER A 46 19.18 -11.92 2.33
C SER A 46 18.05 -12.89 2.72
N ILE A 47 17.69 -12.95 3.99
CA ILE A 47 16.62 -13.79 4.55
C ILE A 47 15.22 -13.20 4.38
N PHE A 48 15.04 -12.11 3.63
CA PHE A 48 13.75 -11.50 3.37
C PHE A 48 13.36 -11.59 1.90
N SER A 49 12.06 -11.80 1.65
CA SER A 49 11.45 -11.58 0.35
C SER A 49 10.58 -10.33 0.41
N GLU A 50 10.77 -9.47 -0.59
CA GLU A 50 10.06 -8.22 -0.76
C GLU A 50 8.86 -8.41 -1.69
N HIS A 51 7.69 -7.97 -1.25
CA HIS A 51 6.50 -7.89 -2.11
C HIS A 51 6.20 -6.41 -2.35
N LEU A 52 6.05 -6.03 -3.62
CA LEU A 52 5.83 -4.67 -4.05
C LEU A 52 4.38 -4.47 -4.50
N PHE A 53 3.82 -3.32 -4.17
CA PHE A 53 2.47 -2.92 -4.55
C PHE A 53 2.55 -1.53 -5.18
N GLN A 54 2.37 -1.46 -6.50
CA GLN A 54 2.24 -0.20 -7.21
C GLN A 54 0.78 0.24 -7.12
N ILE A 55 0.54 1.43 -6.57
CA ILE A 55 -0.80 1.90 -6.23
C ILE A 55 -1.01 3.25 -6.88
N LYS A 56 -2.18 3.40 -7.49
CA LYS A 56 -2.67 4.66 -8.04
C LYS A 56 -3.95 5.03 -7.33
N LEU A 57 -4.02 6.26 -6.83
CA LEU A 57 -5.21 6.77 -6.18
C LEU A 57 -5.41 8.26 -6.47
N THR A 58 -6.63 8.74 -6.27
CA THR A 58 -6.96 10.15 -6.33
C THR A 58 -7.82 10.56 -5.15
N GLY A 59 -7.56 11.76 -4.64
CA GLY A 59 -8.33 12.37 -3.56
C GLY A 59 -7.79 13.76 -3.25
N ASN A 60 -8.39 14.42 -2.28
CA ASN A 60 -7.81 15.63 -1.71
C ASN A 60 -6.63 15.29 -0.79
N PHE A 61 -5.85 16.30 -0.41
CA PHE A 61 -4.66 16.11 0.42
C PHE A 61 -4.93 15.41 1.75
N PHE A 62 -6.03 15.76 2.43
CA PHE A 62 -6.36 15.22 3.75
C PHE A 62 -6.85 13.77 3.67
N GLU A 63 -7.65 13.43 2.66
CA GLU A 63 -8.05 12.04 2.38
C GLU A 63 -6.82 11.16 2.15
N ILE A 64 -5.86 11.62 1.34
CA ILE A 64 -4.61 10.90 1.09
C ILE A 64 -3.80 10.71 2.37
N ALA A 65 -3.69 11.76 3.20
CA ALA A 65 -2.96 11.68 4.46
C ALA A 65 -3.62 10.69 5.44
N ASN A 66 -4.94 10.72 5.55
CA ASN A 66 -5.71 9.79 6.38
C ASN A 66 -5.59 8.35 5.86
N TRP A 67 -5.65 8.16 4.55
CA TRP A 67 -5.46 6.85 3.93
C TRP A 67 -4.09 6.25 4.24
N LEU A 68 -3.01 7.03 4.13
CA LEU A 68 -1.65 6.57 4.50
C LEU A 68 -1.54 6.23 5.98
N ALA A 69 -2.22 6.98 6.86
CA ALA A 69 -2.27 6.68 8.29
C ALA A 69 -3.01 5.37 8.58
N SER A 70 -4.16 5.14 7.92
CA SER A 70 -4.94 3.90 8.05
C SER A 70 -4.18 2.69 7.51
N VAL A 71 -3.46 2.82 6.38
CA VAL A 71 -2.56 1.78 5.84
C VAL A 71 -1.56 1.32 6.89
N ARG A 72 -0.92 2.26 7.58
CA ARG A 72 0.04 1.94 8.65
C ARG A 72 -0.62 1.18 9.81
N ASN A 73 -1.85 1.54 10.17
CA ASN A 73 -2.55 0.94 11.30
C ASN A 73 -3.01 -0.49 11.00
N HIS A 74 -3.47 -0.76 9.78
CA HIS A 74 -4.01 -2.06 9.38
C HIS A 74 -2.92 -3.03 8.93
N LEU A 75 -2.01 -2.58 8.07
CA LEU A 75 -1.02 -3.47 7.45
C LEU A 75 0.29 -3.59 8.26
N GLY A 76 0.44 -2.78 9.30
CA GLY A 76 1.63 -2.76 10.16
C GLY A 76 2.86 -2.24 9.40
N PHE A 77 3.95 -3.03 9.39
CA PHE A 77 5.21 -2.60 8.78
C PHE A 77 5.16 -2.69 7.26
N ILE A 78 4.89 -1.55 6.62
CA ILE A 78 5.04 -1.30 5.18
C ILE A 78 5.98 -0.12 4.97
N VAL A 79 6.80 -0.20 3.91
CA VAL A 79 7.70 0.88 3.51
C VAL A 79 7.22 1.48 2.19
N VAL A 80 7.10 2.81 2.13
CA VAL A 80 6.86 3.53 0.87
C VAL A 80 8.23 3.74 0.20
N LYS A 81 8.45 3.08 -0.94
CA LYS A 81 9.71 3.16 -1.70
C LYS A 81 9.71 4.28 -2.73
N GLN A 82 8.54 4.60 -3.27
CA GLN A 82 8.36 5.68 -4.24
C GLN A 82 7.05 6.39 -3.94
N PHE A 83 7.05 7.71 -4.12
CA PHE A 83 5.88 8.55 -3.92
C PHE A 83 5.95 9.72 -4.88
N ALA A 84 4.96 9.83 -5.75
CA ALA A 84 4.78 10.95 -6.65
C ALA A 84 3.34 11.45 -6.51
N MET A 85 3.19 12.77 -6.45
CA MET A 85 1.92 13.44 -6.28
C MET A 85 1.84 14.60 -7.26
N GLN A 86 0.73 14.68 -7.97
CA GLN A 86 0.49 15.74 -8.93
C GLN A 86 -0.96 16.23 -8.87
N PRO A 87 -1.20 17.54 -9.04
CA PRO A 87 -2.55 18.06 -9.14
C PRO A 87 -3.22 17.55 -10.41
N ILE A 88 -4.47 17.13 -10.30
CA ILE A 88 -5.35 16.81 -11.42
C ILE A 88 -6.57 17.73 -11.36
N ARG A 89 -6.96 18.27 -12.51
CA ARG A 89 -8.11 19.16 -12.60
C ARG A 89 -9.38 18.32 -12.56
N HIS A 90 -10.12 18.41 -11.46
CA HIS A 90 -11.44 17.78 -11.39
C HIS A 90 -12.48 18.68 -12.05
N ALA A 91 -13.46 18.09 -12.74
CA ALA A 91 -14.51 18.82 -13.45
C ALA A 91 -15.43 19.64 -12.51
N SER A 92 -15.43 19.30 -11.22
CA SER A 92 -16.26 19.90 -10.17
C SER A 92 -15.41 20.67 -9.14
N ASN A 93 -14.95 21.88 -9.49
CA ASN A 93 -14.48 22.95 -8.59
C ASN A 93 -13.52 22.62 -7.41
N GLY A 94 -12.75 21.54 -7.48
CA GLY A 94 -11.75 21.18 -6.47
C GLY A 94 -10.42 20.75 -7.09
N TRP A 95 -9.33 21.03 -6.37
CA TRP A 95 -8.03 20.43 -6.67
C TRP A 95 -8.00 19.02 -6.08
N ASN A 96 -8.03 18.02 -6.95
CA ASN A 96 -7.69 16.65 -6.56
C ASN A 96 -6.22 16.40 -6.86
N LEU A 97 -5.65 15.44 -6.15
CA LEU A 97 -4.29 14.99 -6.34
C LEU A 97 -4.36 13.57 -6.86
N GLN A 98 -3.60 13.29 -7.91
CA GLN A 98 -3.26 11.91 -8.25
C GLN A 98 -1.98 11.56 -7.53
N VAL A 99 -1.99 10.41 -6.86
CA VAL A 99 -0.82 9.84 -6.22
C VAL A 99 -0.49 8.52 -6.88
N ASP A 100 0.76 8.41 -7.32
CA ASP A 100 1.40 7.18 -7.76
C ASP A 100 2.43 6.80 -6.68
N LEU A 101 2.24 5.66 -6.01
CA LEU A 101 3.15 5.22 -4.95
C LEU A 101 3.51 3.73 -5.07
N VAL A 102 4.69 3.38 -4.58
CA VAL A 102 5.15 1.98 -4.50
C VAL A 102 5.37 1.64 -3.04
N MET A 103 4.62 0.67 -2.54
CA MET A 103 4.77 0.15 -1.20
C MET A 103 5.45 -1.21 -1.21
N SER A 104 6.24 -1.50 -0.18
CA SER A 104 6.85 -2.80 0.02
C SER A 104 6.51 -3.38 1.38
N SER A 105 6.12 -4.65 1.39
CA SER A 105 6.09 -5.48 2.58
C SER A 105 7.26 -6.45 2.59
N TYR A 106 7.76 -6.76 3.79
CA TYR A 106 8.91 -7.65 3.98
C TYR A 106 8.49 -8.84 4.83
N ARG A 107 8.88 -10.03 4.38
CA ARG A 107 8.66 -11.26 5.12
C ARG A 107 9.94 -12.08 5.20
N TYR A 108 10.15 -12.69 6.36
CA TYR A 108 11.24 -13.64 6.57
C TYR A 108 11.03 -14.92 5.73
N ARG A 109 12.01 -15.30 4.93
CA ARG A 109 12.10 -16.61 4.30
C ARG A 109 12.52 -17.64 5.35
N SER A 110 11.54 -18.36 5.89
CA SER A 110 11.84 -19.62 6.58
C SER A 110 12.53 -20.53 5.57
N LYS A 111 13.67 -21.13 5.97
CA LYS A 111 14.23 -22.24 5.19
C LYS A 111 13.15 -23.32 5.07
N ALA A 112 12.93 -23.80 3.84
CA ALA A 112 12.24 -25.05 3.60
C ALA A 112 13.07 -26.22 4.14
#